data_AF-A0A1Q7JHD9-F1
#
_entry.id   AF-A0A1Q7JHD9-F1
#
_cell.length_a   1.000
_cell.length_b   1.000
_cell.length_c   1.000
_cell.angle_alpha   90.00
_cell.angle_beta   90.00
_cell.angle_gamma   90.00
#
_symmetry.space_group_name_H-M   'P 1'
#
loop_
_entity.id
_entity.type
_entity.pdbx_description
1 polymer ?
#
loop_
_entity_poly.entity_id
_entity_poly.type
_entity_poly.pdbx_seq_one_letter_code
_entity_poly.pdbx_strand_id
1 'polypeptide(L)'
;MHTIKIIAGGFLLLGAFLLLGRWIGGGAPSALATAASCFIPIWLVAAAVNLWVGVSRAGYPLADEVPYFIVVFAVPAAAAGVLWWRFSRG
;
A
#
# COMPACT_ATOMS: atom_id res chain seq x y z
N MET A 1 19.41 0.96 0.54
CA MET A 1 18.31 0.02 0.86
C MET A 1 17.07 0.36 0.04
N HIS A 2 16.90 -0.27 -1.14
CA HIS A 2 15.83 0.05 -2.09
C HIS A 2 14.43 -0.26 -1.54
N THR A 3 14.26 -1.42 -0.90
CA THR A 3 12.99 -1.92 -0.33
C THR A 3 12.38 -1.01 0.73
N ILE A 4 13.21 -0.45 1.62
CA ILE A 4 12.76 0.47 2.68
C ILE A 4 12.15 1.75 2.07
N LYS A 5 12.74 2.29 1.00
CA LYS A 5 12.22 3.49 0.33
C LYS A 5 10.85 3.24 -0.29
N ILE A 6 10.62 2.04 -0.84
CA ILE A 6 9.33 1.68 -1.44
C ILE A 6 8.28 1.50 -0.35
N ILE A 7 8.61 0.83 0.75
CA ILE A 7 7.71 0.68 1.91
C ILE A 7 7.34 2.07 2.46
N ALA A 8 8.31 2.97 2.61
CA ALA A 8 8.06 4.35 3.02
C ALA A 8 7.13 5.08 2.03
N GLY A 9 7.35 4.90 0.73
CA GLY A 9 6.45 5.40 -0.32
C GLY A 9 5.02 4.84 -0.19
N GLY A 10 4.87 3.57 0.17
CA GLY A 10 3.57 2.95 0.43
C GLY A 10 2.83 3.58 1.60
N PHE A 11 3.54 3.87 2.70
CA PHE A 11 2.94 4.59 3.84
C PHE A 11 2.58 6.03 3.49
N LEU A 12 3.39 6.72 2.69
CA LEU A 12 3.06 8.07 2.20
C LEU A 12 1.80 8.05 1.33
N LEU A 13 1.67 7.07 0.43
CA LEU A 13 0.48 6.91 -0.40
C LEU A 13 -0.75 6.58 0.46
N LEU A 14 -0.63 5.70 1.45
CA LEU A 14 -1.71 5.41 2.41
C LEU A 14 -2.14 6.69 3.14
N GLY A 15 -1.18 7.50 3.61
CA GLY A 15 -1.46 8.80 4.21
C GLY A 15 -2.21 9.74 3.28
N ALA A 16 -1.82 9.80 2.00
CA ALA A 16 -2.51 10.60 1.00
C ALA A 16 -3.96 10.13 0.79
N PHE A 17 -4.20 8.82 0.73
CA PHE A 17 -5.55 8.26 0.64
C PHE A 17 -6.40 8.66 1.85
N LEU A 18 -5.88 8.54 3.06
CA LEU A 18 -6.60 8.94 4.28
C LEU A 18 -6.88 10.44 4.34
N LEU A 19 -5.93 11.28 3.90
CA LEU A 19 -6.14 12.73 3.80
C LEU A 19 -7.24 13.07 2.79
N LEU A 20 -7.24 12.43 1.62
CA LEU A 20 -8.30 12.59 0.63
C LEU A 20 -9.65 12.12 1.16
N GLY A 21 -9.70 10.95 1.80
CA GLY A 21 -10.91 10.44 2.45
C GLY A 21 -11.43 11.38 3.53
N ARG A 22 -10.55 12.00 4.31
CA ARG A 22 -10.91 13.01 5.31
C ARG A 22 -11.42 14.30 4.67
N TRP A 23 -10.80 14.76 3.59
CA TRP A 23 -11.17 16.02 2.94
C TRP A 23 -12.50 15.91 2.18
N ILE A 24 -12.72 14.79 1.49
CA ILE A 24 -13.95 14.52 0.73
C ILE A 24 -15.10 14.12 1.68
N GLY A 25 -14.82 13.27 2.67
CA GLY A 25 -15.83 12.70 3.57
C GLY A 25 -16.00 13.45 4.89
N GLY A 26 -15.46 14.66 5.02
CA GLY A 26 -15.58 15.48 6.24
C GLY A 26 -14.99 14.85 7.50
N GLY A 27 -14.13 13.83 7.36
CA GLY A 27 -13.56 13.09 8.48
C GLY A 27 -14.45 11.99 9.05
N ALA A 28 -15.55 11.63 8.38
CA ALA A 28 -16.37 10.49 8.78
C ALA A 28 -15.52 9.20 8.81
N PRO A 29 -15.66 8.35 9.85
CA PRO A 29 -14.96 7.06 9.93
C PRO A 29 -15.20 6.19 8.70
N SER A 30 -16.41 6.17 8.15
CA SER A 30 -16.75 5.43 6.94
C SER A 30 -15.96 5.87 5.70
N ALA A 31 -15.66 7.16 5.57
CA ALA A 31 -14.87 7.70 4.45
C ALA A 31 -13.39 7.33 4.58
N LEU A 32 -12.85 7.35 5.80
CA LEU A 32 -11.49 6.89 6.10
C LEU A 32 -11.34 5.39 5.89
N ALA A 33 -12.33 4.60 6.28
CA ALA A 33 -12.39 3.17 6.00
C ALA A 33 -12.37 2.91 4.48
N THR A 34 -13.22 3.61 3.72
CA THR A 34 -13.27 3.47 2.27
C THR A 34 -11.93 3.81 1.61
N ALA A 35 -11.29 4.91 2.04
CA ALA A 35 -9.98 5.29 1.55
C ALA A 35 -8.90 4.23 1.84
N ALA A 36 -8.87 3.67 3.05
CA ALA A 36 -7.95 2.58 3.41
C ALA A 36 -8.18 1.32 2.57
N SER A 37 -9.43 0.98 2.27
CA SER A 37 -9.76 -0.15 1.39
C SER A 37 -9.34 0.08 -0.07
N CYS A 38 -9.57 1.28 -0.61
CA CYS A 38 -9.15 1.63 -1.98
C CYS A 38 -7.63 1.64 -2.15
N PHE A 39 -6.88 1.93 -1.09
CA PHE A 39 -5.42 1.91 -1.12
C PHE A 39 -4.88 0.50 -1.44
N ILE A 40 -5.46 -0.57 -0.89
CA ILE A 40 -4.94 -1.95 -1.01
C ILE A 40 -4.78 -2.39 -2.48
N PRO A 41 -5.81 -2.34 -3.36
CA PRO A 41 -5.64 -2.74 -4.75
C PRO A 41 -4.69 -1.82 -5.53
N ILE A 42 -4.65 -0.52 -5.21
CA ILE A 42 -3.75 0.43 -5.86
C ILE A 42 -2.29 0.15 -5.47
N TRP A 43 -2.06 -0.15 -4.21
CA TRP A 43 -0.74 -0.54 -3.71
C TRP A 43 -0.28 -1.88 -4.27
N LEU A 44 -1.20 -2.84 -4.44
CA LEU A 44 -0.91 -4.11 -5.08
C LEU A 44 -0.36 -3.92 -6.50
N VAL A 45 -1.00 -3.04 -7.29
CA VAL A 45 -0.53 -2.71 -8.65
C VAL A 45 0.85 -2.04 -8.60
N ALA A 46 1.07 -1.08 -7.69
CA ALA A 46 2.38 -0.43 -7.54
C ALA A 46 3.49 -1.42 -7.15
N ALA A 47 3.20 -2.33 -6.21
CA ALA A 47 4.13 -3.39 -5.81
C ALA A 47 4.41 -4.37 -6.96
N ALA A 48 3.41 -4.72 -7.76
CA ALA A 48 3.56 -5.61 -8.91
C ALA A 48 4.42 -4.95 -10.01
N VAL A 49 4.25 -3.64 -10.25
CA VAL A 49 5.12 -2.88 -11.14
C VAL A 49 6.56 -2.86 -10.60
N ASN A 50 6.74 -2.70 -9.30
CA ASN A 50 8.07 -2.75 -8.69
C ASN A 50 8.76 -4.12 -8.88
N LEU A 51 8.02 -5.23 -8.70
CA LEU A 51 8.49 -6.58 -9.00
C LEU A 51 8.84 -6.72 -10.48
N TRP A 52 7.97 -6.27 -11.39
CA TRP A 52 8.23 -6.35 -12.82
C TRP A 52 9.50 -5.59 -13.23
N VAL A 53 9.72 -4.40 -12.67
CA VAL A 53 10.93 -3.60 -12.91
C VAL A 53 12.19 -4.34 -12.45
N GLY A 54 12.15 -5.00 -11.31
CA GLY A 54 13.29 -5.79 -10.82
C GLY A 54 13.64 -6.96 -11.74
N VAL A 55 12.65 -7.78 -12.09
CA VAL A 55 12.83 -8.92 -13.01
C VAL A 55 13.27 -8.46 -14.40
N SER A 56 12.57 -7.49 -15.01
CA SER A 56 12.79 -7.11 -16.42
C SER A 56 13.93 -6.13 -16.65
N ARG A 57 14.27 -5.28 -15.68
CA ARG A 57 15.35 -4.29 -15.86
C ARG A 57 16.64 -4.66 -15.12
N ALA A 58 16.55 -5.28 -13.95
CA ALA A 58 17.73 -5.71 -13.20
C ALA A 58 18.15 -7.15 -13.52
N GLY A 59 17.28 -7.93 -14.17
CA GLY A 59 17.57 -9.30 -14.62
C GLY A 59 17.60 -10.32 -13.49
N TYR A 60 17.01 -9.99 -12.32
CA TYR A 60 16.92 -10.92 -11.21
C TYR A 60 15.88 -12.02 -11.47
N PRO A 61 16.13 -13.26 -11.00
CA PRO A 61 15.13 -14.32 -11.05
C PRO A 61 13.85 -13.93 -10.29
N LEU A 62 12.68 -14.24 -10.85
CA LEU A 62 11.38 -13.99 -10.22
C LEU A 62 11.31 -14.56 -8.80
N ALA A 63 11.85 -15.77 -8.59
CA ALA A 63 11.86 -16.45 -7.29
C ALA A 63 12.62 -15.65 -6.22
N ASP A 64 13.66 -14.91 -6.60
CA ASP A 64 14.44 -14.10 -5.67
C ASP A 64 13.71 -12.79 -5.33
N GLU A 65 12.87 -12.28 -6.23
CA GLU A 65 12.15 -11.02 -6.03
C GLU A 65 10.79 -11.17 -5.36
N VAL A 66 10.14 -12.34 -5.47
CA VAL A 66 8.83 -12.63 -4.85
C VAL A 66 8.84 -12.38 -3.33
N PRO A 67 9.84 -12.82 -2.54
CA PRO A 67 9.91 -12.52 -1.11
C PRO A 67 9.92 -11.01 -0.82
N TYR A 68 10.65 -10.23 -1.61
CA TYR A 68 10.69 -8.77 -1.45
C TYR A 68 9.36 -8.13 -1.84
N PHE A 69 8.73 -8.60 -2.91
CA PHE A 69 7.39 -8.17 -3.30
C PHE A 69 6.38 -8.41 -2.18
N ILE A 70 6.41 -9.60 -1.55
CA ILE A 70 5.53 -9.93 -0.42
C ILE A 70 5.73 -8.94 0.72
N VAL A 71 6.98 -8.64 1.10
CA VAL A 71 7.26 -7.69 2.19
C VAL A 71 6.81 -6.27 1.82
N VAL A 72 7.11 -5.81 0.60
CA VAL A 72 6.75 -4.48 0.08
C VAL A 72 5.23 -4.29 0.03
N PHE A 73 4.49 -5.33 -0.37
CA PHE A 73 3.04 -5.30 -0.42
C PHE A 73 2.41 -5.45 0.96
N ALA A 74 2.80 -6.49 1.71
CA ALA A 74 2.12 -6.90 2.94
C ALA A 74 2.24 -5.85 4.05
N VAL A 75 3.39 -5.16 4.18
CA VAL A 75 3.60 -4.20 5.28
C VAL A 75 2.62 -3.01 5.19
N PRO A 76 2.54 -2.27 4.07
CA PRO A 76 1.55 -1.20 3.93
C PRO A 76 0.10 -1.71 3.85
N ALA A 77 -0.14 -2.86 3.21
CA ALA A 77 -1.48 -3.44 3.11
C ALA A 77 -2.04 -3.86 4.48
N ALA A 78 -1.20 -4.44 5.36
CA ALA A 78 -1.59 -4.78 6.72
C ALA A 78 -1.94 -3.52 7.53
N ALA A 79 -1.15 -2.44 7.40
CA ALA A 79 -1.46 -1.17 8.04
C ALA A 79 -2.80 -0.60 7.56
N ALA A 80 -3.05 -0.63 6.24
CA ALA A 80 -4.32 -0.22 5.67
C ALA A 80 -5.50 -1.08 6.18
N GLY A 81 -5.33 -2.40 6.28
CA GLY A 81 -6.34 -3.30 6.83
C GLY A 81 -6.67 -3.03 8.30
N VAL A 82 -5.66 -2.76 9.13
CA VAL A 82 -5.84 -2.37 10.53
C VAL A 82 -6.59 -1.03 10.64
N LEU A 83 -6.23 -0.05 9.80
CA LEU A 83 -6.90 1.25 9.78
C LEU A 83 -8.36 1.12 9.32
N TRP A 84 -8.61 0.37 8.25
CA TRP A 84 -9.96 0.06 7.79
C TRP A 84 -10.80 -0.55 8.93
N TRP A 85 -10.30 -1.59 9.59
CA TRP A 85 -11.01 -2.24 10.69
C TRP A 85 -11.29 -1.30 11.85
N ARG A 86 -10.34 -0.42 12.21
CA ARG A 86 -10.55 0.60 13.25
C ARG A 86 -11.64 1.59 12.86
N PHE A 87 -11.62 2.10 11.63
CA PHE A 87 -12.58 3.08 11.17
C PHE A 87 -13.97 2.50 10.87
N SER A 88 -14.07 1.21 10.58
CA SER A 88 -15.37 0.53 10.43
C SER A 88 -16.08 0.24 11.76
N ARG A 89 -15.40 0.41 12.90
CA ARG A 89 -15.95 0.19 14.25
C ARG A 89 -16.34 1.46 14.99
N GLY A 90 -15.98 2.64 14.48
CA GLY A 90 -16.33 3.95 15.05
C GLY A 90 -17.45 4.60 14.27
#